data_AF-A0AAV6BFV3-F1
#
_entry.id   AF-A0AAV6BFV3-F1
#
_cell.length_a   1.000
_cell.length_b   1.000
_cell.length_c   1.000
_cell.angle_alpha   90.00
_cell.angle_beta   90.00
_cell.angle_gamma   90.00
#
_symmetry.space_group_name_H-M   'P 1'
#
loop_
_entity.id
_entity.type
_entity.pdbx_description
1 polymer ?
#
loop_
_entity_poly.entity_id
_entity_poly.type
_entity_poly.pdbx_seq_one_letter_code
_entity_poly.pdbx_strand_id
1 'polypeptide(L)'
;MAPKIETIAISDASTSTHAAQTTNPFLRDRNNLAILVLIGASTLLIHLLTAGRYGFNRDELSILEDARHLAWGYVAYPPLTPFLGRLALALFGTSLVGFRFFSALIQAVSVVLTGCMAKDMGGGRAAQVVAACASIPFSLGVGALMQYMSFDYFAWVLTAFFLVRLFKSSNPRYFLLVGASIGLGMLAKYTMLFFAIGLLAGLLLSDARKYFRAIWPWLGLLVSLLIVAPNFLWQVRHHFVSYDFLRFIHQRDVSEGLTRSFLPDQLEMTLLSFPLWLAGLYFCLRAREGRNFRPLAGTFLATLVLFVIAKGRGYYLAPAYPMLYAAGGVWLERWLSTLNATRGHAVRAAVVAALALSILGASAVALPLAPIPSRWFRLADKVNLTFRDEIGWEDLVSTLAQVRDSLPAGSRIRLGILAENYGEVGAINLYGPSHGLPRAISGENSSWERGYGDPAPRTLIIVGFPRDFVEANFESCRLVAQNTNALGVVNEETTERRDIFLCGPPKAGWPQFWRDFQYYA
;
A
#
# COMPACT_ATOMS: atom_id res chain seq x y z
N MET A 1 97.32 2.09 33.98
CA MET A 1 96.58 1.86 32.72
C MET A 1 95.26 2.63 32.82
N ALA A 2 95.18 3.78 32.15
CA ALA A 2 93.98 4.59 31.91
C ALA A 2 93.57 4.38 30.41
N PRO A 3 92.36 4.71 29.90
CA PRO A 3 91.44 5.81 30.25
C PRO A 3 89.96 5.34 30.50
N LYS A 4 89.04 6.05 31.15
CA LYS A 4 88.44 7.40 30.98
C LYS A 4 87.42 7.46 29.80
N ILE A 5 86.16 7.78 30.10
CA ILE A 5 85.28 8.83 29.50
C ILE A 5 83.78 8.47 29.48
N GLU A 6 83.03 9.47 29.96
CA GLU A 6 81.59 9.77 30.06
C GLU A 6 80.74 9.60 28.78
N THR A 7 79.43 9.37 28.94
CA THR A 7 78.31 10.03 28.20
C THR A 7 76.98 9.62 28.86
N ILE A 8 76.24 10.47 29.58
CA ILE A 8 75.38 11.62 29.23
C ILE A 8 74.02 11.24 28.60
N ALA A 9 72.99 11.77 29.26
CA ALA A 9 71.63 12.14 28.81
C ALA A 9 70.57 11.05 28.59
N ILE A 10 69.63 11.03 29.54
CA ILE A 10 68.25 10.58 29.36
C ILE A 10 67.52 11.69 28.59
N SER A 11 67.01 11.40 27.39
CA SER A 11 66.00 12.24 26.72
C SER A 11 64.76 11.43 26.43
N ASP A 12 63.63 12.07 26.70
CA ASP A 12 62.27 11.56 26.54
C ASP A 12 61.97 11.13 25.10
N ALA A 13 61.39 9.94 24.96
CA ALA A 13 60.67 9.54 23.76
C ALA A 13 59.26 9.09 24.16
N SER A 14 58.34 10.04 24.08
CA SER A 14 56.90 9.85 24.14
C SER A 14 56.44 8.87 23.06
N THR A 15 56.01 7.69 23.48
CA THR A 15 55.39 6.69 22.59
C THR A 15 53.90 7.01 22.46
N SER A 16 53.53 7.74 21.41
CA SER A 16 52.13 7.90 21.00
C SER A 16 51.62 6.61 20.34
N THR A 17 51.06 5.71 21.14
CA THR A 17 50.27 4.58 20.63
C THR A 17 48.96 5.11 20.03
N HIS A 18 48.93 5.31 18.72
CA HIS A 18 47.69 5.38 17.96
C HIS A 18 47.00 4.02 18.01
N ALA A 19 46.09 3.84 18.97
CA ALA A 19 45.15 2.73 19.00
C ALA A 19 44.18 2.87 17.82
N ALA A 20 44.50 2.22 16.69
CA ALA A 20 43.55 2.00 15.62
C ALA A 20 42.44 1.07 16.15
N GLN A 21 41.30 1.65 16.52
CA GLN A 21 40.10 0.91 16.90
C GLN A 21 39.57 0.11 15.70
N THR A 22 40.04 -1.13 15.57
CA THR A 22 39.47 -2.15 14.68
C THR A 22 38.13 -2.61 15.26
N THR A 23 37.08 -1.85 14.96
CA THR A 23 35.71 -2.25 15.34
C THR A 23 35.36 -3.58 14.67
N ASN A 24 34.97 -4.57 15.48
CA ASN A 24 34.59 -5.91 15.02
C ASN A 24 33.48 -5.81 13.93
N PRO A 25 33.69 -6.38 12.72
CA PRO A 25 32.71 -6.34 11.63
C PRO A 25 31.31 -6.80 12.03
N PHE A 26 31.23 -7.78 12.95
CA PHE A 26 29.97 -8.26 13.51
C PHE A 26 29.24 -7.20 14.34
N LEU A 27 29.97 -6.45 15.18
CA LEU A 27 29.39 -5.36 15.98
C LEU A 27 28.94 -4.19 15.10
N ARG A 28 29.72 -3.87 14.05
CA ARG A 28 29.35 -2.85 13.06
C ARG A 28 28.07 -3.21 12.32
N ASP A 29 27.92 -4.47 11.94
CA ASP A 29 26.73 -4.97 11.26
C ASP A 29 25.48 -4.97 12.14
N ARG A 30 25.61 -5.32 13.43
CA ARG A 30 24.50 -5.21 14.39
C ARG A 30 24.08 -3.77 14.60
N ASN A 31 25.03 -2.84 14.70
CA ASN A 31 24.74 -1.42 14.89
C ASN A 31 24.01 -0.81 13.68
N ASN A 32 24.40 -1.18 12.46
CA ASN A 32 23.71 -0.70 11.25
C ASN A 32 22.28 -1.23 11.17
N LEU A 33 22.05 -2.52 11.47
CA LEU A 33 20.70 -3.09 11.51
C LEU A 33 19.85 -2.42 12.58
N ALA A 34 20.40 -2.15 13.77
CA ALA A 34 19.69 -1.45 14.83
C ALA A 34 19.22 -0.05 14.39
N ILE A 35 20.04 0.71 13.64
CA ILE A 35 19.64 2.00 13.08
C ILE A 35 18.46 1.84 12.10
N LEU A 36 18.52 0.85 11.20
CA LEU A 36 17.43 0.59 10.27
C LEU A 36 16.14 0.21 11.00
N VAL A 37 16.24 -0.64 12.02
CA VAL A 37 15.10 -1.02 12.87
C VAL A 37 14.54 0.20 13.61
N LEU A 38 15.38 1.12 14.10
CA LEU A 38 14.90 2.36 14.71
C LEU A 38 14.14 3.24 13.71
N ILE A 39 14.65 3.37 12.47
CA ILE A 39 13.96 4.11 11.41
C ILE A 39 12.60 3.46 11.10
N GLY A 40 12.56 2.14 10.88
CA GLY A 40 11.31 1.41 10.65
C GLY A 40 10.34 1.50 11.82
N ALA A 41 10.82 1.35 13.06
CA ALA A 41 10.00 1.49 14.26
C ALA A 41 9.44 2.91 14.41
N SER A 42 10.20 3.94 13.99
CA SER A 42 9.73 5.32 13.98
C SER A 42 8.63 5.52 12.94
N THR A 43 8.76 4.93 11.75
CA THR A 43 7.70 4.91 10.73
C THR A 43 6.43 4.21 11.24
N LEU A 44 6.57 3.05 11.90
CA LEU A 44 5.44 2.36 12.53
C LEU A 44 4.78 3.24 13.60
N LEU A 45 5.57 3.85 14.49
CA LEU A 45 5.05 4.70 15.56
C LEU A 45 4.27 5.90 14.99
N ILE A 46 4.79 6.55 13.95
CA ILE A 46 4.09 7.66 13.27
C ILE A 46 2.74 7.21 12.74
N HIS A 47 2.67 6.05 12.08
CA HIS A 47 1.41 5.47 11.62
C HIS A 47 0.43 5.23 12.77
N LEU A 48 0.88 4.56 13.84
CA LEU A 48 0.00 4.25 14.99
C LEU A 48 -0.50 5.51 15.71
N LEU A 49 0.33 6.54 15.83
CA LEU A 49 -0.05 7.82 16.46
C LEU A 49 -1.02 8.65 15.62
N THR A 50 -1.09 8.40 14.31
CA THR A 50 -1.93 9.17 13.37
C THR A 50 -3.15 8.39 12.89
N ALA A 51 -3.13 7.05 12.96
CA ALA A 51 -4.16 6.17 12.40
C ALA A 51 -5.58 6.42 12.93
N GLY A 52 -5.75 6.99 14.13
CA GLY A 52 -7.07 7.26 14.72
C GLY A 52 -7.54 8.72 14.62
N ARG A 53 -6.86 9.57 13.84
CA ARG A 53 -7.19 11.00 13.79
C ARG A 53 -8.44 11.33 12.98
N TYR A 54 -8.69 10.57 11.91
CA TYR A 54 -9.95 10.58 11.15
C TYR A 54 -10.67 9.23 11.32
N GLY A 55 -11.79 9.03 10.62
CA GLY A 55 -12.58 7.79 10.66
C GLY A 55 -12.06 6.69 9.74
N PHE A 56 -12.84 5.62 9.60
CA PHE A 56 -12.57 4.58 8.59
C PHE A 56 -12.72 5.13 7.19
N ASN A 57 -11.78 4.79 6.30
CA ASN A 57 -11.92 5.08 4.87
C ASN A 57 -12.95 4.13 4.24
N ARG A 58 -13.66 4.57 3.18
CA ARG A 58 -14.62 3.73 2.44
C ARG A 58 -14.07 2.37 2.01
N ASP A 59 -12.82 2.30 1.56
CA ASP A 59 -12.21 1.03 1.12
C ASP A 59 -11.92 0.13 2.34
N GLU A 60 -11.55 0.71 3.48
CA GLU A 60 -11.34 -0.04 4.72
C GLU A 60 -12.65 -0.62 5.25
N LEU A 61 -13.77 0.09 5.08
CA LEU A 61 -15.10 -0.39 5.42
C LEU A 61 -15.48 -1.61 4.57
N SER A 62 -15.17 -1.59 3.27
CA SER A 62 -15.32 -2.76 2.38
C SER A 62 -14.45 -3.93 2.83
N ILE A 63 -13.16 -3.69 3.11
CA ILE A 63 -12.22 -4.71 3.59
C ILE A 63 -12.66 -5.29 4.93
N LEU A 64 -13.20 -4.48 5.83
CA LEU A 64 -13.73 -4.91 7.12
C LEU A 64 -14.92 -5.85 6.93
N GLU A 65 -15.76 -5.54 5.95
CA GLU A 65 -16.96 -6.31 5.65
C GLU A 65 -16.64 -7.63 4.95
N ASP A 66 -15.61 -7.66 4.10
CA ASP A 66 -15.03 -8.88 3.52
C ASP A 66 -14.24 -9.68 4.59
N ALA A 67 -13.57 -9.02 5.53
CA ALA A 67 -12.89 -9.69 6.64
C ALA A 67 -13.88 -10.47 7.50
N ARG A 68 -15.13 -10.03 7.62
CA ARG A 68 -16.23 -10.76 8.29
C ARG A 68 -16.73 -11.99 7.52
N HIS A 69 -16.42 -12.10 6.23
CA HIS A 69 -16.88 -13.16 5.33
C HIS A 69 -15.73 -13.71 4.49
N LEU A 70 -14.78 -14.38 5.15
CA LEU A 70 -13.55 -14.83 4.50
C LEU A 70 -13.82 -15.76 3.32
N ALA A 71 -13.31 -15.35 2.16
CA ALA A 71 -13.28 -16.12 0.93
C ALA A 71 -11.86 -16.15 0.33
N TRP A 72 -11.65 -16.99 -0.68
CA TRP A 72 -10.38 -17.10 -1.42
C TRP A 72 -10.23 -16.03 -2.50
N GLY A 73 -11.19 -15.12 -2.64
CA GLY A 73 -11.16 -13.94 -3.48
C GLY A 73 -12.41 -13.10 -3.25
N TYR A 74 -12.40 -11.89 -3.79
CA TYR A 74 -13.50 -10.93 -3.74
C TYR A 74 -13.57 -10.22 -5.10
N VAL A 75 -14.68 -9.56 -5.42
CA VAL A 75 -14.84 -8.87 -6.70
C VAL A 75 -13.69 -7.89 -6.96
N ALA A 76 -13.37 -7.04 -5.97
CA ALA A 76 -12.37 -5.99 -6.15
C ALA A 76 -10.90 -6.46 -6.03
N TYR A 77 -10.61 -7.49 -5.24
CA TYR A 77 -9.23 -7.86 -4.90
C TYR A 77 -9.06 -9.32 -4.41
N PRO A 78 -7.83 -9.87 -4.42
CA PRO A 78 -7.53 -11.19 -3.86
C PRO A 78 -7.48 -11.21 -2.31
N PRO A 79 -7.33 -12.38 -1.65
CA PRO A 79 -7.83 -12.57 -0.29
C PRO A 79 -6.91 -12.12 0.85
N LEU A 80 -5.67 -11.68 0.57
CA LEU A 80 -4.70 -11.42 1.65
C LEU A 80 -5.15 -10.29 2.57
N THR A 81 -5.67 -9.20 2.00
CA THR A 81 -6.02 -8.00 2.78
C THR A 81 -7.18 -8.25 3.74
N PRO A 82 -8.32 -8.85 3.31
CA PRO A 82 -9.38 -9.21 4.26
C PRO A 82 -8.98 -10.29 5.26
N PHE A 83 -8.10 -11.23 4.88
CA PHE A 83 -7.55 -12.19 5.83
C PHE A 83 -6.78 -11.50 6.96
N LEU A 84 -5.92 -10.52 6.63
CA LEU A 84 -5.23 -9.71 7.64
C LEU A 84 -6.18 -8.78 8.39
N GLY A 85 -7.24 -8.29 7.74
CA GLY A 85 -8.35 -7.59 8.38
C GLY A 85 -9.06 -8.45 9.43
N ARG A 86 -9.29 -9.75 9.15
CA ARG A 86 -9.86 -10.69 10.13
C ARG A 86 -8.92 -10.89 11.32
N LEU A 87 -7.62 -11.00 11.06
CA LEU A 87 -6.65 -11.11 12.13
C LEU A 87 -6.63 -9.85 12.99
N ALA A 88 -6.72 -8.67 12.38
CA ALA A 88 -6.79 -7.40 13.11
C ALA A 88 -8.06 -7.31 13.97
N LEU A 89 -9.21 -7.71 13.42
CA LEU A 89 -10.48 -7.81 14.16
C LEU A 89 -10.37 -8.76 15.36
N ALA A 90 -9.70 -9.91 15.20
CA ALA A 90 -9.53 -10.88 16.28
C ALA A 90 -8.62 -10.38 17.40
N LEU A 91 -7.59 -9.59 17.06
CA LEU A 91 -6.59 -9.09 18.02
C LEU A 91 -7.00 -7.77 18.68
N PHE A 92 -7.69 -6.89 17.95
CA PHE A 92 -7.93 -5.50 18.36
C PHE A 92 -9.41 -5.09 18.33
N GLY A 93 -10.31 -6.00 17.96
CA GLY A 93 -11.72 -5.68 17.76
C GLY A 93 -11.92 -4.66 16.63
N THR A 94 -12.88 -3.76 16.79
CA THR A 94 -13.20 -2.69 15.83
C THR A 94 -12.32 -1.44 16.00
N SER A 95 -11.22 -1.52 16.74
CA SER A 95 -10.27 -0.41 16.88
C SER A 95 -9.68 -0.04 15.53
N LEU A 96 -9.86 1.21 15.08
CA LEU A 96 -9.31 1.70 13.81
C LEU A 96 -7.77 1.61 13.77
N VAL A 97 -7.12 2.02 14.86
CA VAL A 97 -5.64 1.91 14.99
C VAL A 97 -5.19 0.45 14.91
N GLY A 98 -5.94 -0.45 15.56
CA GLY A 98 -5.69 -1.90 15.49
C GLY A 98 -5.91 -2.45 14.08
N PHE A 99 -6.94 -1.99 13.38
CA PHE A 99 -7.25 -2.39 12.01
C PHE A 99 -6.14 -1.98 11.03
N ARG A 100 -5.55 -0.79 11.22
CA ARG A 100 -4.42 -0.29 10.39
C ARG A 100 -3.05 -0.89 10.75
N PHE A 101 -2.95 -1.63 11.87
CA PHE A 101 -1.66 -2.11 12.41
C PHE A 101 -0.83 -2.92 11.41
N PHE A 102 -1.42 -3.92 10.73
CA PHE A 102 -0.65 -4.77 9.82
C PHE A 102 -0.12 -4.01 8.61
N SER A 103 -0.91 -3.07 8.07
CA SER A 103 -0.47 -2.17 7.00
C SER A 103 0.72 -1.33 7.44
N ALA A 104 0.62 -0.67 8.60
CA ALA A 104 1.72 0.11 9.17
C ALA A 104 2.99 -0.73 9.41
N LEU A 105 2.82 -1.95 9.93
CA LEU A 105 3.93 -2.86 10.23
C LEU A 105 4.69 -3.28 8.97
N ILE A 106 4.00 -3.70 7.91
CA ILE A 106 4.68 -4.12 6.68
C ILE A 106 5.38 -2.97 5.97
N GLN A 107 4.90 -1.73 6.12
CA GLN A 107 5.61 -0.55 5.60
C GLN A 107 6.89 -0.27 6.39
N ALA A 108 6.85 -0.37 7.72
CA ALA A 108 8.05 -0.30 8.55
C ALA A 108 9.09 -1.38 8.17
N VAL A 109 8.64 -2.61 7.92
CA VAL A 109 9.52 -3.68 7.43
C VAL A 109 10.08 -3.35 6.04
N SER A 110 9.27 -2.81 5.13
CA SER A 110 9.72 -2.41 3.78
C SER A 110 10.85 -1.38 3.83
N VAL A 111 10.77 -0.40 4.74
CA VAL A 111 11.83 0.59 4.98
C VAL A 111 13.13 -0.09 5.44
N VAL A 112 13.04 -1.03 6.39
CA VAL A 112 14.20 -1.80 6.88
C VAL A 112 14.82 -2.66 5.77
N LEU A 113 13.99 -3.36 4.98
CA LEU A 113 14.45 -4.19 3.87
C LEU A 113 15.14 -3.35 2.79
N THR A 114 14.67 -2.14 2.55
CA THR A 114 15.29 -1.19 1.61
C THR A 114 16.70 -0.82 2.02
N GLY A 115 16.91 -0.48 3.30
CA GLY A 115 18.24 -0.27 3.84
C GLY A 115 19.12 -1.52 3.76
N CYS A 116 18.57 -2.69 4.09
CA CYS A 116 19.30 -3.96 3.98
C CYS A 116 19.73 -4.30 2.54
N MET A 117 18.92 -3.96 1.53
CA MET A 117 19.30 -4.12 0.12
C MET A 117 20.56 -3.31 -0.20
N ALA A 118 20.67 -2.07 0.29
CA ALA A 118 21.86 -1.24 0.06
C ALA A 118 23.12 -1.88 0.67
N LYS A 119 23.01 -2.46 1.87
CA LYS A 119 24.09 -3.25 2.48
C LYS A 119 24.51 -4.40 1.57
N ASP A 120 23.54 -5.15 1.08
CA ASP A 120 23.77 -6.33 0.25
C ASP A 120 24.34 -6.00 -1.13
N MET A 121 24.14 -4.78 -1.61
CA MET A 121 24.78 -4.21 -2.81
C MET A 121 26.18 -3.62 -2.55
N GLY A 122 26.68 -3.71 -1.30
CA GLY A 122 28.02 -3.24 -0.93
C GLY A 122 28.07 -1.78 -0.46
N GLY A 123 26.95 -1.24 0.02
CA GLY A 123 26.87 0.06 0.68
C GLY A 123 27.19 0.01 2.17
N GLY A 124 27.86 1.05 2.65
CA GLY A 124 28.07 1.33 4.06
C GLY A 124 26.81 1.86 4.74
N ARG A 125 26.99 2.37 5.97
CA ARG A 125 25.88 2.88 6.81
C ARG A 125 25.13 4.04 6.14
N ALA A 126 25.84 4.93 5.45
CA ALA A 126 25.21 6.09 4.83
C ALA A 126 24.30 5.68 3.66
N ALA A 127 24.76 4.75 2.81
CA ALA A 127 23.94 4.19 1.74
C ALA A 127 22.66 3.51 2.28
N GLN A 128 22.77 2.75 3.37
CA GLN A 128 21.64 2.06 4.01
C GLN A 128 20.60 3.05 4.56
N VAL A 129 21.04 4.08 5.28
CA VAL A 129 20.14 5.10 5.85
C VAL A 129 19.48 5.93 4.75
N VAL A 130 20.24 6.35 3.72
CA VAL A 130 19.69 7.10 2.57
C VAL A 130 18.62 6.29 1.85
N ALA A 131 18.89 5.01 1.58
CA ALA A 131 17.93 4.13 0.90
C ALA A 131 16.65 3.92 1.73
N ALA A 132 16.79 3.66 3.04
CA ALA A 132 15.66 3.54 3.94
C ALA A 132 14.82 4.83 3.97
N CYS A 133 15.45 5.99 4.19
CA CYS A 133 14.75 7.27 4.23
C CYS A 133 14.07 7.64 2.90
N ALA A 134 14.67 7.31 1.76
CA ALA A 134 14.07 7.55 0.44
C ALA A 134 12.78 6.72 0.20
N SER A 135 12.62 5.58 0.89
CA SER A 135 11.41 4.76 0.79
C SER A 135 10.26 5.23 1.71
N ILE A 136 10.56 6.05 2.73
CA ILE A 136 9.57 6.50 3.73
C ILE A 136 8.40 7.27 3.10
N PRO A 137 8.59 8.26 2.20
CA PRO A 137 7.47 9.07 1.70
C PRO A 137 6.32 8.25 1.13
N PHE A 138 6.60 7.29 0.25
CA PHE A 138 5.56 6.42 -0.32
C PHE A 138 5.02 5.42 0.73
N SER A 139 5.90 4.89 1.60
CA SER A 139 5.52 4.01 2.71
C SER A 139 4.58 4.69 3.73
N LEU A 140 4.64 6.02 3.87
CA LEU A 140 3.69 6.79 4.67
C LEU A 140 2.31 6.86 4.01
N GLY A 141 2.23 6.98 2.68
CA GLY A 141 0.95 6.97 1.99
C GLY A 141 0.28 5.60 2.06
N VAL A 142 0.95 4.55 1.57
CA VAL A 142 0.33 3.23 1.50
C VAL A 142 0.22 2.52 2.85
N GLY A 143 0.90 2.99 3.89
CA GLY A 143 0.78 2.44 5.25
C GLY A 143 -0.32 3.06 6.10
N ALA A 144 -0.90 4.19 5.67
CA ALA A 144 -1.86 4.96 6.46
C ALA A 144 -3.22 4.27 6.57
N LEU A 145 -3.57 3.44 5.58
CA LEU A 145 -4.83 2.71 5.49
C LEU A 145 -4.58 1.20 5.41
N MET A 146 -5.54 0.41 5.90
CA MET A 146 -5.59 -1.04 5.64
C MET A 146 -6.09 -1.27 4.21
N GLN A 147 -5.18 -1.37 3.24
CA GLN A 147 -5.53 -1.55 1.82
C GLN A 147 -4.66 -2.61 1.14
N TYR A 148 -5.16 -3.19 0.06
CA TYR A 148 -4.42 -4.17 -0.74
C TYR A 148 -3.16 -3.60 -1.39
N MET A 149 -3.10 -2.28 -1.62
CA MET A 149 -1.90 -1.60 -2.12
C MET A 149 -0.72 -1.67 -1.13
N SER A 150 -1.00 -1.67 0.17
CA SER A 150 0.02 -1.76 1.21
C SER A 150 0.78 -3.08 1.09
N PHE A 151 0.05 -4.18 0.97
CA PHE A 151 0.60 -5.53 0.88
C PHE A 151 1.23 -5.83 -0.48
N ASP A 152 0.70 -5.26 -1.57
CA ASP A 152 1.36 -5.27 -2.88
C ASP A 152 2.73 -4.59 -2.81
N TYR A 153 2.80 -3.39 -2.23
CA TYR A 153 4.07 -2.68 -2.08
C TYR A 153 5.11 -3.52 -1.33
N PHE A 154 4.74 -4.08 -0.18
CA PHE A 154 5.61 -4.95 0.59
C PHE A 154 6.05 -6.20 -0.18
N ALA A 155 5.15 -6.84 -0.94
CA ALA A 155 5.47 -8.04 -1.70
C ALA A 155 6.53 -7.78 -2.79
N TRP A 156 6.47 -6.62 -3.47
CA TRP A 156 7.49 -6.23 -4.44
C TRP A 156 8.82 -5.95 -3.76
N VAL A 157 8.82 -5.22 -2.63
CA VAL A 157 10.03 -4.93 -1.85
C VAL A 157 10.66 -6.22 -1.33
N LEU A 158 9.85 -7.16 -0.84
CA LEU A 158 10.30 -8.46 -0.36
C LEU A 158 10.88 -9.30 -1.50
N THR A 159 10.24 -9.30 -2.67
CA THR A 159 10.75 -9.97 -3.87
C THR A 159 12.08 -9.38 -4.31
N ALA A 160 12.18 -8.05 -4.37
CA ALA A 160 13.41 -7.36 -4.69
C ALA A 160 14.52 -7.64 -3.67
N PHE A 161 14.20 -7.69 -2.37
CA PHE A 161 15.15 -8.05 -1.32
C PHE A 161 15.73 -9.46 -1.52
N PHE A 162 14.89 -10.45 -1.83
CA PHE A 162 15.37 -11.81 -2.12
C PHE A 162 16.13 -11.91 -3.44
N LEU A 163 15.79 -11.12 -4.45
CA LEU A 163 16.58 -11.01 -5.68
C LEU A 163 17.96 -10.39 -5.42
N VAL A 164 18.06 -9.36 -4.58
CA VAL A 164 19.34 -8.79 -4.16
C VAL A 164 20.19 -9.84 -3.44
N ARG A 165 19.58 -10.63 -2.54
CA ARG A 165 20.25 -11.76 -1.86
C ARG A 165 20.70 -12.85 -2.82
N LEU A 166 19.87 -13.21 -3.80
CA LEU A 166 20.19 -14.13 -4.88
C LEU A 166 21.44 -13.65 -5.64
N PHE A 167 21.45 -12.40 -6.10
CA PHE A 167 22.55 -11.87 -6.93
C PHE A 167 23.83 -11.61 -6.14
N LYS A 168 23.72 -11.23 -4.85
CA LYS A 168 24.87 -11.10 -3.97
C LYS A 168 25.56 -12.44 -3.70
N SER A 169 24.78 -13.46 -3.36
CA SER A 169 25.32 -14.75 -2.91
C SER A 169 25.50 -15.77 -4.03
N SER A 170 24.92 -15.52 -5.21
CA SER A 170 24.76 -16.49 -6.30
C SER A 170 24.08 -17.80 -5.86
N ASN A 171 23.35 -17.79 -4.74
CA ASN A 171 22.66 -18.98 -4.22
C ASN A 171 21.27 -19.10 -4.86
N PRO A 172 21.05 -20.08 -5.76
CA PRO A 172 19.79 -20.18 -6.50
C PRO A 172 18.60 -20.57 -5.61
N ARG A 173 18.82 -21.05 -4.36
CA ARG A 173 17.71 -21.38 -3.44
C ARG A 173 16.81 -20.18 -3.11
N TYR A 174 17.31 -18.96 -3.25
CA TYR A 174 16.51 -17.75 -3.09
C TYR A 174 15.33 -17.67 -4.09
N PHE A 175 15.35 -18.41 -5.22
CA PHE A 175 14.19 -18.50 -6.10
C PHE A 175 12.93 -19.04 -5.39
N LEU A 176 13.07 -19.88 -4.35
CA LEU A 176 11.93 -20.32 -3.55
C LEU A 176 11.28 -19.15 -2.80
N LEU A 177 12.09 -18.27 -2.22
CA LEU A 177 11.62 -17.10 -1.47
C LEU A 177 11.08 -16.02 -2.41
N VAL A 178 11.69 -15.84 -3.60
CA VAL A 178 11.17 -15.01 -4.68
C VAL A 178 9.81 -15.53 -5.16
N GLY A 179 9.68 -16.84 -5.37
CA GLY A 179 8.40 -17.48 -5.73
C GLY A 179 7.35 -17.28 -4.65
N ALA A 180 7.71 -17.46 -3.38
CA ALA A 180 6.81 -17.25 -2.26
C ALA A 180 6.32 -15.80 -2.17
N SER A 181 7.22 -14.82 -2.34
CA SER A 181 6.84 -13.40 -2.31
C SER A 181 6.01 -12.98 -3.52
N ILE A 182 6.26 -13.52 -4.72
CA ILE A 182 5.38 -13.36 -5.89
C ILE A 182 3.99 -13.94 -5.62
N GLY A 183 3.92 -15.16 -5.07
CA GLY A 183 2.66 -15.79 -4.72
C GLY A 183 1.85 -14.98 -3.71
N LEU A 184 2.50 -14.48 -2.65
CA LEU A 184 1.87 -13.59 -1.67
C LEU A 184 1.44 -12.25 -2.28
N GLY A 185 2.25 -11.67 -3.17
CA GLY A 185 1.90 -10.44 -3.88
C GLY A 185 0.69 -10.62 -4.79
N MET A 186 0.58 -11.76 -5.48
CA MET A 186 -0.61 -12.11 -6.26
C MET A 186 -1.86 -12.30 -5.38
N LEU A 187 -1.70 -12.76 -4.13
CA LEU A 187 -2.80 -12.79 -3.15
C LEU A 187 -3.14 -11.41 -2.56
N ALA A 188 -2.29 -10.40 -2.76
CA ALA A 188 -2.54 -9.01 -2.37
C ALA A 188 -3.18 -8.21 -3.51
N LYS A 189 -2.54 -8.19 -4.69
CA LYS A 189 -2.96 -7.42 -5.86
C LYS A 189 -2.36 -8.00 -7.14
N TYR A 190 -3.16 -8.08 -8.20
CA TYR A 190 -2.72 -8.69 -9.47
C TYR A 190 -1.67 -7.87 -10.25
N THR A 191 -1.34 -6.65 -9.81
CA THR A 191 -0.21 -5.88 -10.34
C THR A 191 1.12 -6.62 -10.18
N MET A 192 1.24 -7.52 -9.20
CA MET A 192 2.41 -8.39 -9.03
C MET A 192 2.75 -9.20 -10.29
N LEU A 193 1.77 -9.50 -11.14
CA LEU A 193 2.01 -10.17 -12.43
C LEU A 193 2.88 -9.33 -13.37
N PHE A 194 2.69 -8.01 -13.40
CA PHE A 194 3.51 -7.10 -14.22
C PHE A 194 4.96 -7.10 -13.74
N PHE A 195 5.18 -7.11 -12.42
CA PHE A 195 6.52 -7.24 -11.86
C PHE A 195 7.15 -8.60 -12.17
N ALA A 196 6.38 -9.69 -12.10
CA ALA A 196 6.86 -11.03 -12.44
C ALA A 196 7.26 -11.16 -13.92
N ILE A 197 6.48 -10.58 -14.84
CA ILE A 197 6.81 -10.51 -16.27
C ILE A 197 8.05 -9.62 -16.48
N GLY A 198 8.12 -8.47 -15.80
CA GLY A 198 9.29 -7.60 -15.80
C GLY A 198 10.54 -8.35 -15.31
N LEU A 199 10.42 -9.14 -14.24
CA LEU A 199 11.50 -9.96 -13.70
C LEU A 199 11.98 -11.00 -14.69
N LEU A 200 11.04 -11.71 -15.35
CA LEU A 200 11.38 -12.66 -16.41
C LEU A 200 12.17 -11.97 -17.52
N ALA A 201 11.72 -10.79 -17.99
CA ALA A 201 12.44 -10.00 -18.98
C ALA A 201 13.84 -9.57 -18.47
N GLY A 202 13.94 -9.07 -17.25
CA GLY A 202 15.21 -8.67 -16.63
C GLY A 202 16.22 -9.82 -16.49
N LEU A 203 15.75 -11.03 -16.19
CA LEU A 203 16.58 -12.24 -16.15
C LEU A 203 17.03 -12.67 -17.56
N LEU A 204 16.12 -12.65 -18.54
CA LEU A 204 16.41 -13.07 -19.92
C LEU A 204 17.36 -12.11 -20.64
N LEU A 205 17.21 -10.80 -20.42
CA LEU A 205 18.00 -9.74 -21.06
C LEU A 205 19.38 -9.53 -20.41
N SER A 206 19.78 -10.38 -19.46
CA SER A 206 21.04 -10.26 -18.74
C SER A 206 21.80 -11.60 -18.65
N ASP A 207 23.01 -11.55 -18.08
CA ASP A 207 23.82 -12.75 -17.80
C ASP A 207 23.11 -13.70 -16.81
N ALA A 208 22.03 -13.26 -16.14
CA ALA A 208 21.24 -14.06 -15.21
C ALA A 208 20.38 -15.14 -15.91
N ARG A 209 20.21 -15.10 -17.24
CA ARG A 209 19.56 -16.17 -18.01
C ARG A 209 20.15 -17.56 -17.78
N LYS A 210 21.41 -17.63 -17.32
CA LYS A 210 22.06 -18.88 -16.92
C LYS A 210 21.29 -19.64 -15.83
N TYR A 211 20.51 -18.95 -14.99
CA TYR A 211 19.74 -19.59 -13.91
C TYR A 211 18.63 -20.50 -14.43
N PHE A 212 18.09 -20.27 -15.64
CA PHE A 212 17.05 -21.12 -16.23
C PHE A 212 17.51 -22.56 -16.52
N ARG A 213 18.83 -22.81 -16.54
CA ARG A 213 19.41 -24.15 -16.64
C ARG A 213 19.33 -24.94 -15.33
N ALA A 214 19.06 -24.27 -14.20
CA ALA A 214 18.93 -24.91 -12.90
C ALA A 214 17.45 -25.16 -12.57
N ILE A 215 17.20 -26.08 -11.62
CA ILE A 215 15.84 -26.43 -11.19
C ILE A 215 15.17 -25.32 -10.35
N TRP A 216 15.96 -24.47 -9.70
CA TRP A 216 15.48 -23.54 -8.67
C TRP A 216 14.49 -22.47 -9.15
N PRO A 217 14.66 -21.80 -10.32
CA PRO A 217 13.63 -20.89 -10.82
C PRO A 217 12.28 -21.57 -11.03
N TRP A 218 12.29 -22.83 -11.49
CA TRP A 218 11.09 -23.63 -11.71
C TRP A 218 10.42 -24.05 -10.41
N LEU A 219 11.20 -24.40 -9.38
CA LEU A 219 10.65 -24.62 -8.04
C LEU A 219 10.09 -23.33 -7.44
N GLY A 220 10.72 -22.17 -7.68
CA GLY A 220 10.17 -20.87 -7.31
C GLY A 220 8.83 -20.60 -7.99
N LEU A 221 8.74 -20.85 -9.29
CA LEU A 221 7.48 -20.75 -10.03
C LEU A 221 6.42 -21.70 -9.45
N LEU A 222 6.77 -22.96 -9.17
CA LEU A 222 5.86 -23.92 -8.56
C LEU A 222 5.35 -23.43 -7.19
N VAL A 223 6.24 -22.92 -6.32
CA VAL A 223 5.84 -22.34 -5.03
C VAL A 223 4.87 -21.18 -5.22
N SER A 224 5.15 -20.26 -6.16
CA SER A 224 4.24 -19.15 -6.47
C SER A 224 2.86 -19.66 -6.92
N LEU A 225 2.81 -20.65 -7.81
CA LEU A 225 1.56 -21.23 -8.31
C LEU A 225 0.77 -21.92 -7.20
N LEU A 226 1.43 -22.66 -6.31
CA LEU A 226 0.78 -23.33 -5.18
C LEU A 226 0.16 -22.33 -4.21
N ILE A 227 0.82 -21.19 -3.94
CA ILE A 227 0.28 -20.14 -3.07
C ILE A 227 -0.94 -19.45 -3.72
N VAL A 228 -0.91 -19.20 -5.03
CA VAL A 228 -2.00 -18.53 -5.75
C VAL A 228 -3.16 -19.47 -6.09
N ALA A 229 -2.92 -20.78 -6.12
CA ALA A 229 -3.90 -21.79 -6.55
C ALA A 229 -5.29 -21.66 -5.88
N PRO A 230 -5.43 -21.43 -4.56
CA PRO A 230 -6.74 -21.28 -3.95
C PRO A 230 -7.54 -20.10 -4.52
N ASN A 231 -6.89 -18.96 -4.72
CA ASN A 231 -7.51 -17.79 -5.32
C ASN A 231 -7.84 -18.01 -6.80
N PHE A 232 -6.94 -18.66 -7.55
CA PHE A 232 -7.21 -19.00 -8.95
C PHE A 232 -8.44 -19.93 -9.10
N LEU A 233 -8.54 -20.97 -8.27
CA LEU A 233 -9.70 -21.87 -8.27
C LEU A 233 -10.99 -21.15 -7.86
N TRP A 234 -10.90 -20.18 -6.94
CA TRP A 234 -12.00 -19.32 -6.59
C TRP A 234 -12.46 -18.47 -7.78
N GLN A 235 -11.54 -17.84 -8.51
CA GLN A 235 -11.85 -17.08 -9.74
C GLN A 235 -12.57 -17.95 -10.77
N VAL A 236 -12.09 -19.18 -11.02
CA VAL A 236 -12.74 -20.11 -11.97
C VAL A 236 -14.18 -20.41 -11.57
N ARG A 237 -14.46 -20.60 -10.27
CA ARG A 237 -15.81 -20.85 -9.75
C ARG A 237 -16.73 -19.63 -9.81
N HIS A 238 -16.17 -18.43 -9.82
CA HIS A 238 -16.90 -17.16 -9.91
C HIS A 238 -16.73 -16.53 -11.30
N HIS A 239 -16.51 -17.35 -12.33
CA HIS A 239 -16.45 -16.92 -13.73
C HIS A 239 -15.47 -15.76 -14.01
N PHE A 240 -14.39 -15.68 -13.24
CA PHE A 240 -13.41 -14.59 -13.28
C PHE A 240 -14.00 -13.20 -12.98
N VAL A 241 -14.95 -13.09 -12.05
CA VAL A 241 -15.61 -11.83 -11.66
C VAL A 241 -14.63 -10.67 -11.38
N SER A 242 -13.46 -10.94 -10.78
CA SER A 242 -12.47 -9.88 -10.55
C SER A 242 -11.84 -9.36 -11.84
N TYR A 243 -11.73 -10.19 -12.88
CA TYR A 243 -11.27 -9.72 -14.19
C TYR A 243 -12.28 -8.74 -14.80
N ASP A 244 -13.58 -9.03 -14.69
CA ASP A 244 -14.64 -8.14 -15.18
C ASP A 244 -14.63 -6.80 -14.42
N PHE A 245 -14.47 -6.84 -13.09
CA PHE A 245 -14.28 -5.64 -12.27
C PHE A 245 -13.04 -4.85 -12.70
N LEU A 246 -11.88 -5.50 -12.83
CA LEU A 246 -10.63 -4.85 -13.24
C LEU A 246 -10.74 -4.22 -14.63
N ARG A 247 -11.45 -4.88 -15.56
CA ARG A 247 -11.72 -4.36 -16.90
C ARG A 247 -12.61 -3.11 -16.83
N PHE A 248 -13.66 -3.14 -16.01
CA PHE A 248 -14.58 -2.02 -15.80
C PHE A 248 -13.83 -0.79 -15.27
N ILE A 249 -13.10 -0.93 -14.15
CA ILE A 249 -12.37 0.20 -13.55
C ILE A 249 -11.26 0.71 -14.48
N HIS A 250 -10.61 -0.18 -15.26
CA HIS A 250 -9.59 0.23 -16.21
C HIS A 250 -10.18 1.08 -17.33
N GLN A 251 -11.34 0.68 -17.87
CA GLN A 251 -12.04 1.45 -18.89
C GLN A 251 -12.47 2.83 -18.37
N ARG A 252 -13.01 2.88 -17.14
CA ARG A 252 -13.31 4.15 -16.45
C ARG A 252 -12.06 5.02 -16.34
N ASP A 253 -11.00 4.52 -15.72
CA ASP A 253 -9.77 5.27 -15.47
C ASP A 253 -9.14 5.81 -16.77
N VAL A 254 -9.18 5.04 -17.86
CA VAL A 254 -8.71 5.48 -19.17
C VAL A 254 -9.61 6.58 -19.76
N SER A 255 -10.93 6.44 -19.65
CA SER A 255 -11.90 7.41 -20.16
C SER A 255 -11.83 8.77 -19.43
N GLU A 256 -11.64 8.75 -18.12
CA GLU A 256 -11.46 9.93 -17.26
C GLU A 256 -10.04 10.54 -17.38
N GLY A 257 -9.13 9.86 -18.08
CA GLY A 257 -7.78 10.36 -18.32
C GLY A 257 -6.80 10.14 -17.16
N LEU A 258 -7.16 9.36 -16.14
CA LEU A 258 -6.35 9.06 -14.96
C LEU A 258 -5.06 8.28 -15.27
N THR A 259 -4.92 7.77 -16.50
CA THR A 259 -3.75 7.03 -16.97
C THR A 259 -2.84 7.86 -17.88
N ARG A 260 -3.24 9.09 -18.26
CA ARG A 260 -2.50 9.93 -19.24
C ARG A 260 -1.20 10.49 -18.66
N SER A 261 -1.17 10.69 -17.35
CA SER A 261 -0.03 11.29 -16.63
C SER A 261 0.99 10.27 -16.14
N PHE A 262 0.89 8.99 -16.53
CA PHE A 262 1.71 7.91 -15.98
C PHE A 262 3.21 8.23 -15.89
N LEU A 263 3.83 8.80 -16.94
CA LEU A 263 5.26 9.13 -16.92
C LEU A 263 5.59 10.32 -15.99
N PRO A 264 4.91 11.49 -16.09
CA PRO A 264 5.02 12.56 -15.09
C PRO A 264 4.80 12.10 -13.63
N ASP A 265 3.83 11.23 -13.39
CA ASP A 265 3.51 10.73 -12.05
C ASP A 265 4.69 10.02 -11.39
N GLN A 266 5.64 9.46 -12.17
CA GLN A 266 6.85 8.83 -11.63
C GLN A 266 7.73 9.82 -10.86
N LEU A 267 7.71 11.10 -11.24
CA LEU A 267 8.38 12.17 -10.49
C LEU A 267 7.59 12.56 -9.25
N GLU A 268 6.27 12.60 -9.33
CA GLU A 268 5.39 12.87 -8.20
C GLU A 268 5.53 11.79 -7.11
N MET A 269 5.50 10.52 -7.49
CA MET A 269 5.62 9.37 -6.57
C MET A 269 7.00 9.28 -5.90
N THR A 270 8.04 9.86 -6.51
CA THR A 270 9.42 9.80 -6.00
C THR A 270 9.89 11.09 -5.34
N LEU A 271 9.12 12.18 -5.46
CA LEU A 271 9.41 13.49 -4.88
C LEU A 271 10.88 13.89 -5.13
N LEU A 272 11.58 14.43 -4.13
CA LEU A 272 12.99 14.81 -4.26
C LEU A 272 13.95 13.61 -4.21
N SER A 273 13.45 12.37 -4.12
CA SER A 273 14.25 11.15 -4.22
C SER A 273 14.47 10.69 -5.66
N PHE A 274 13.91 11.39 -6.66
CA PHE A 274 14.06 11.01 -8.07
C PHE A 274 15.53 10.89 -8.55
N PRO A 275 16.50 11.74 -8.12
CA PRO A 275 17.89 11.59 -8.54
C PRO A 275 18.51 10.30 -8.01
N LEU A 276 18.01 9.80 -6.88
CA LEU A 276 18.53 8.59 -6.24
C LEU A 276 18.16 7.34 -7.03
N TRP A 277 16.92 7.20 -7.50
CA TRP A 277 16.56 6.02 -8.30
C TRP A 277 17.21 6.06 -9.70
N LEU A 278 17.41 7.25 -10.28
CA LEU A 278 18.20 7.41 -11.51
C LEU A 278 19.65 6.98 -11.31
N ALA A 279 20.28 7.39 -10.20
CA ALA A 279 21.61 6.93 -9.83
C ALA A 279 21.66 5.41 -9.61
N GLY A 280 20.61 4.83 -9.03
CA GLY A 280 20.49 3.38 -8.87
C GLY A 280 20.36 2.63 -10.18
N LEU A 281 19.58 3.17 -11.12
CA LEU A 281 19.48 2.64 -12.48
C LEU A 281 20.84 2.69 -13.19
N TYR A 282 21.54 3.83 -13.10
CA TYR A 282 22.90 3.97 -13.60
C TYR A 282 23.87 2.96 -12.97
N PHE A 283 23.84 2.81 -11.64
CA PHE A 283 24.69 1.87 -10.92
C PHE A 283 24.50 0.43 -11.43
N CYS A 284 23.26 -0.03 -11.47
CA CYS A 284 22.94 -1.38 -11.92
C CYS A 284 23.35 -1.61 -13.38
N LEU A 285 23.15 -0.64 -14.28
CA LEU A 285 23.43 -0.82 -15.71
C LEU A 285 24.93 -0.64 -16.06
N ARG A 286 25.57 0.40 -15.51
CA ARG A 286 26.86 0.91 -15.99
C ARG A 286 28.02 0.74 -15.01
N ALA A 287 27.79 0.71 -13.69
CA ALA A 287 28.88 0.54 -12.74
C ALA A 287 29.42 -0.90 -12.77
N ARG A 288 30.75 -1.06 -12.64
CA ARG A 288 31.40 -2.39 -12.69
C ARG A 288 30.94 -3.25 -11.53
N GLU A 289 30.81 -2.66 -10.36
CA GLU A 289 30.40 -3.31 -9.12
C GLU A 289 28.89 -3.56 -9.07
N GLY A 290 28.11 -2.80 -9.83
CA GLY A 290 26.67 -3.00 -10.00
C GLY A 290 26.30 -4.10 -11.00
N ARG A 291 27.30 -4.68 -11.70
CA ARG A 291 27.07 -5.64 -12.80
C ARG A 291 26.19 -6.83 -12.42
N ASN A 292 26.33 -7.36 -11.20
CA ASN A 292 25.53 -8.49 -10.73
C ASN A 292 24.04 -8.12 -10.52
N PHE A 293 23.74 -6.84 -10.36
CA PHE A 293 22.41 -6.31 -10.12
C PHE A 293 21.74 -5.75 -11.38
N ARG A 294 22.37 -5.87 -12.57
CA ARG A 294 21.77 -5.58 -13.89
C ARG A 294 20.35 -6.14 -14.09
N PRO A 295 20.03 -7.38 -13.66
CA PRO A 295 18.68 -7.91 -13.83
C PRO A 295 17.61 -7.08 -13.12
N LEU A 296 17.94 -6.39 -12.01
CA LEU A 296 17.00 -5.50 -11.30
C LEU A 296 16.65 -4.26 -12.12
N ALA A 297 17.64 -3.65 -12.79
CA ALA A 297 17.41 -2.55 -13.71
C ALA A 297 16.58 -3.00 -14.92
N GLY A 298 16.86 -4.18 -15.48
CA GLY A 298 16.05 -4.77 -16.55
C GLY A 298 14.61 -5.03 -16.11
N THR A 299 14.42 -5.52 -14.88
CA THR A 299 13.10 -5.73 -14.25
C THR A 299 12.32 -4.43 -14.15
N PHE A 300 12.95 -3.38 -13.62
CA PHE A 300 12.35 -2.05 -13.51
C PHE A 300 11.93 -1.50 -14.88
N LEU A 301 12.85 -1.49 -15.85
CA LEU A 301 12.61 -0.93 -17.18
C LEU A 301 11.52 -1.70 -17.93
N ALA A 302 11.53 -3.03 -17.86
CA ALA A 302 10.49 -3.85 -18.46
C ALA A 302 9.12 -3.58 -17.81
N THR A 303 9.05 -3.50 -16.48
CA THR A 303 7.80 -3.20 -15.76
C THR A 303 7.28 -1.80 -16.07
N LEU A 304 8.17 -0.80 -16.16
CA LEU A 304 7.85 0.56 -16.60
C LEU A 304 7.21 0.55 -18.00
N VAL A 305 7.85 -0.13 -18.97
CA VAL A 305 7.33 -0.23 -20.34
C VAL A 305 5.99 -0.95 -20.37
N LEU A 306 5.83 -2.03 -19.59
CA LEU A 306 4.57 -2.76 -19.51
C LEU A 306 3.43 -1.86 -19.01
N PHE A 307 3.65 -1.04 -17.98
CA PHE A 307 2.61 -0.12 -17.50
C PHE A 307 2.35 1.05 -18.45
N VAL A 308 3.34 1.52 -19.22
CA VAL A 308 3.09 2.49 -20.30
C VAL A 308 2.15 1.88 -21.34
N ILE A 309 2.44 0.65 -21.80
CA ILE A 309 1.63 -0.04 -22.81
C ILE A 309 0.24 -0.36 -22.27
N ALA A 310 0.15 -0.84 -21.03
CA ALA A 310 -1.09 -1.22 -20.37
C ALA A 310 -1.89 -0.02 -19.84
N LYS A 311 -1.42 1.23 -20.03
CA LYS A 311 -2.04 2.44 -19.49
C LYS A 311 -2.29 2.33 -17.97
N GLY A 312 -1.27 1.94 -17.22
CA GLY A 312 -1.33 1.83 -15.78
C GLY A 312 -1.52 3.18 -15.07
N ARG A 313 -1.98 3.15 -13.82
CA ARG A 313 -2.00 4.33 -12.93
C ARG A 313 -0.57 4.65 -12.47
N GLY A 314 -0.27 5.93 -12.26
CA GLY A 314 1.08 6.40 -11.91
C GLY A 314 1.72 5.67 -10.72
N TYR A 315 0.93 5.36 -9.69
CA TYR A 315 1.43 4.68 -8.49
C TYR A 315 1.71 3.19 -8.67
N TYR A 316 1.32 2.54 -9.79
CA TYR A 316 1.50 1.10 -9.98
C TYR A 316 2.97 0.67 -10.03
N LEU A 317 3.89 1.55 -10.44
CA LEU A 317 5.33 1.24 -10.47
C LEU A 317 6.05 1.59 -9.16
N ALA A 318 5.40 2.33 -8.27
CA ALA A 318 6.02 2.82 -7.04
C ALA A 318 6.73 1.75 -6.18
N PRO A 319 6.20 0.50 -6.07
CA PRO A 319 6.87 -0.56 -5.32
C PRO A 319 8.23 -1.02 -5.89
N ALA A 320 8.58 -0.65 -7.12
CA ALA A 320 9.85 -1.01 -7.75
C ALA A 320 10.99 -0.04 -7.40
N TYR A 321 10.70 1.16 -6.87
CA TYR A 321 11.74 2.14 -6.54
C TYR A 321 12.69 1.75 -5.40
N PRO A 322 12.26 1.05 -4.33
CA PRO A 322 13.15 0.68 -3.22
C PRO A 322 14.45 -0.01 -3.61
N MET A 323 14.43 -0.93 -4.59
CA MET A 323 15.67 -1.55 -5.09
C MET A 323 16.60 -0.57 -5.79
N LEU A 324 16.05 0.46 -6.44
CA LEU A 324 16.83 1.53 -7.08
C LEU A 324 17.30 2.57 -6.06
N TYR A 325 16.53 2.86 -5.01
CA TYR A 325 17.00 3.69 -3.89
C TYR A 325 18.19 3.03 -3.17
N ALA A 326 18.14 1.71 -2.98
CA ALA A 326 19.25 0.93 -2.45
C ALA A 326 20.51 1.07 -3.34
N ALA A 327 20.38 0.78 -4.64
CA ALA A 327 21.47 0.90 -5.60
C ALA A 327 22.02 2.34 -5.70
N GLY A 328 21.12 3.33 -5.70
CA GLY A 328 21.45 4.75 -5.76
C GLY A 328 22.18 5.23 -4.53
N GLY A 329 21.80 4.73 -3.35
CA GLY A 329 22.51 5.00 -2.09
C GLY A 329 23.95 4.52 -2.13
N VAL A 330 24.20 3.32 -2.68
CA VAL A 330 25.56 2.78 -2.86
C VAL A 330 26.37 3.64 -3.82
N TRP A 331 25.78 4.02 -4.96
CA TRP A 331 26.44 4.87 -5.94
C TRP A 331 26.79 6.24 -5.36
N LEU A 332 25.83 6.87 -4.67
CA LEU A 332 26.00 8.19 -4.04
C LEU A 332 27.10 8.16 -3.00
N GLU A 333 27.15 7.15 -2.13
CA GLU A 333 28.18 7.02 -1.10
C GLU A 333 29.59 6.94 -1.71
N ARG A 334 29.74 6.20 -2.81
CA ARG A 334 31.02 6.09 -3.53
C ARG A 334 31.39 7.36 -4.26
N TRP A 335 30.44 7.98 -4.97
CA TRP A 335 30.69 9.24 -5.63
C TRP A 335 31.12 10.33 -4.64
N LEU A 336 30.46 10.42 -3.48
CA LEU A 336 30.84 11.31 -2.38
C LEU A 336 32.27 11.08 -1.89
N SER A 337 32.79 9.85 -1.93
CA SER A 337 34.18 9.56 -1.54
C SER A 337 35.22 10.11 -2.52
N THR A 338 34.82 10.46 -3.75
CA THR A 338 35.70 11.06 -4.76
C THR A 338 35.72 12.59 -4.71
N LEU A 339 34.80 13.20 -3.96
CA LEU A 339 34.71 14.66 -3.83
C LEU A 339 35.64 15.17 -2.72
N ASN A 340 36.11 16.41 -2.86
CA ASN A 340 36.76 17.10 -1.75
C ASN A 340 35.78 17.33 -0.57
N ALA A 341 36.32 17.61 0.61
CA ALA A 341 35.53 17.70 1.84
C ALA A 341 34.37 18.71 1.74
N THR A 342 34.60 19.89 1.17
CA THR A 342 33.59 20.95 1.04
C THR A 342 32.45 20.53 0.12
N ARG A 343 32.75 20.04 -1.09
CA ARG A 343 31.72 19.58 -2.03
C ARG A 343 30.99 18.34 -1.50
N GLY A 344 31.72 17.42 -0.88
CA GLY A 344 31.14 16.23 -0.23
C GLY A 344 30.18 16.59 0.91
N HIS A 345 30.52 17.60 1.72
CA HIS A 345 29.63 18.09 2.76
C HIS A 345 28.38 18.76 2.19
N ALA A 346 28.52 19.63 1.18
CA ALA A 346 27.40 20.29 0.53
C ALA A 346 26.41 19.30 -0.10
N VAL A 347 26.91 18.28 -0.82
CA VAL A 347 26.06 17.23 -1.41
C VAL A 347 25.35 16.41 -0.32
N ARG A 348 26.05 16.04 0.77
CA ARG A 348 25.42 15.32 1.89
C ARG A 348 24.30 16.15 2.53
N ALA A 349 24.54 17.45 2.77
CA ALA A 349 23.54 18.36 3.30
C ALA A 349 22.33 18.47 2.36
N ALA A 350 22.55 18.59 1.05
CA ALA A 350 21.50 18.64 0.05
C ALA A 350 20.66 17.34 0.02
N VAL A 351 21.29 16.17 0.10
CA VAL A 351 20.60 14.87 0.15
C VAL A 351 19.76 14.76 1.42
N VAL A 352 20.32 15.10 2.58
CA VAL A 352 19.58 15.08 3.86
C VAL A 352 18.40 16.04 3.80
N ALA A 353 18.58 17.25 3.29
CA ALA A 353 17.51 18.23 3.13
C ALA A 353 16.41 17.72 2.17
N ALA A 354 16.79 17.15 1.02
CA ALA A 354 15.84 16.60 0.05
C ALA A 354 15.01 15.46 0.64
N LEU A 355 15.63 14.54 1.38
CA LEU A 355 14.93 13.44 2.04
C LEU A 355 14.02 13.96 3.17
N ALA A 356 14.51 14.87 4.00
CA ALA A 356 13.72 15.47 5.07
C ALA A 356 12.50 16.23 4.51
N LEU A 357 12.67 17.04 3.47
CA LEU A 357 11.58 17.74 2.79
C LEU A 357 10.59 16.77 2.15
N SER A 358 11.05 15.68 1.54
CA SER A 358 10.16 14.65 0.97
C SER A 358 9.33 13.95 2.05
N ILE A 359 9.95 13.60 3.19
CA ILE A 359 9.27 12.96 4.32
C ILE A 359 8.26 13.93 4.95
N LEU A 360 8.65 15.19 5.19
CA LEU A 360 7.76 16.20 5.76
C LEU A 360 6.59 16.53 4.82
N GLY A 361 6.87 16.69 3.53
CA GLY A 361 5.86 16.93 2.50
C GLY A 361 4.88 15.78 2.40
N ALA A 362 5.37 14.54 2.29
CA ALA A 362 4.52 13.35 2.29
C ALA A 362 3.72 13.21 3.58
N SER A 363 4.34 13.42 4.75
CA SER A 363 3.62 13.39 6.03
C SER A 363 2.48 14.41 6.06
N ALA A 364 2.70 15.61 5.50
CA ALA A 364 1.71 16.67 5.52
C ALA A 364 0.49 16.44 4.61
N VAL A 365 0.61 15.57 3.59
CA VAL A 365 -0.46 15.31 2.61
C VAL A 365 -0.97 13.87 2.62
N ALA A 366 -0.21 12.92 3.17
CA ALA A 366 -0.55 11.50 3.18
C ALA A 366 -0.99 10.98 4.56
N LEU A 367 -0.68 11.70 5.63
CA LEU A 367 -1.13 11.36 6.99
C LEU A 367 -2.25 12.32 7.45
N PRO A 368 -3.20 11.84 8.28
CA PRO A 368 -4.31 12.65 8.79
C PRO A 368 -3.87 13.60 9.91
N LEU A 369 -2.93 14.51 9.61
CA LEU A 369 -2.35 15.44 10.58
C LEU A 369 -3.15 16.73 10.73
N ALA A 370 -3.87 17.13 9.69
CA ALA A 370 -4.56 18.40 9.62
C ALA A 370 -5.88 18.39 10.42
N PRO A 371 -6.15 19.38 11.29
CA PRO A 371 -7.46 19.49 11.93
C PRO A 371 -8.56 19.76 10.88
N ILE A 372 -9.74 19.18 11.04
CA ILE A 372 -10.91 19.44 10.19
C ILE A 372 -11.76 20.55 10.84
N PRO A 373 -12.25 21.57 10.09
CA PRO A 373 -12.04 21.88 8.68
C PRO A 373 -11.00 23.00 8.46
N SER A 374 -9.72 22.75 8.75
CA SER A 374 -8.65 23.76 8.59
C SER A 374 -8.28 24.03 7.12
N ARG A 375 -7.54 25.13 6.87
CA ARG A 375 -6.95 25.41 5.55
C ARG A 375 -5.98 24.33 5.11
N TRP A 376 -5.22 23.76 6.05
CA TRP A 376 -4.30 22.65 5.78
C TRP A 376 -5.08 21.42 5.32
N PHE A 377 -6.17 21.05 6.00
CA PHE A 377 -7.02 19.93 5.59
C PHE A 377 -7.51 20.09 4.15
N ARG A 378 -8.05 21.26 3.79
CA ARG A 378 -8.53 21.52 2.42
C ARG A 378 -7.44 21.44 1.35
N LEU A 379 -6.19 21.76 1.69
CA LEU A 379 -5.08 21.61 0.77
C LEU A 379 -4.66 20.15 0.65
N ALA A 380 -4.54 19.46 1.79
CA ALA A 380 -4.15 18.05 1.85
C ALA A 380 -5.18 17.16 1.13
N ASP A 381 -6.47 17.39 1.35
CA ASP A 381 -7.58 16.68 0.70
C ASP A 381 -7.66 16.91 -0.82
N LYS A 382 -7.20 18.06 -1.33
CA LYS A 382 -7.09 18.28 -2.79
C LYS A 382 -5.98 17.46 -3.44
N VAL A 383 -4.93 17.14 -2.67
CA VAL A 383 -3.80 16.34 -3.14
C VAL A 383 -4.09 14.86 -2.92
N ASN A 384 -4.62 14.51 -1.76
CA ASN A 384 -4.98 13.16 -1.36
C ASN A 384 -6.49 13.07 -1.13
N LEU A 385 -7.20 12.66 -2.18
CA LEU A 385 -8.66 12.53 -2.17
C LEU A 385 -9.18 11.48 -1.19
N THR A 386 -8.33 10.66 -0.55
CA THR A 386 -8.77 9.62 0.39
C THR A 386 -9.27 10.18 1.72
N PHE A 387 -8.89 11.40 2.11
CA PHE A 387 -9.23 11.94 3.43
C PHE A 387 -10.71 12.24 3.61
N ARG A 388 -11.38 12.78 2.58
CA ARG A 388 -12.83 13.05 2.65
C ARG A 388 -13.67 11.78 2.74
N ASP A 389 -13.13 10.65 2.30
CA ASP A 389 -13.76 9.33 2.37
C ASP A 389 -13.62 8.68 3.76
N GLU A 390 -12.97 9.36 4.71
CA GLU A 390 -12.89 8.95 6.12
C GLU A 390 -13.94 9.65 7.01
N ILE A 391 -14.77 10.53 6.43
CA ILE A 391 -15.60 11.49 7.18
C ILE A 391 -17.09 11.31 6.89
N GLY A 392 -17.90 11.31 7.95
CA GLY A 392 -19.37 11.36 7.87
C GLY A 392 -20.09 10.01 8.01
N TRP A 393 -19.36 8.90 8.16
CA TRP A 393 -19.98 7.57 8.26
C TRP A 393 -20.90 7.40 9.48
N GLU A 394 -20.51 7.90 10.65
CA GLU A 394 -21.35 7.85 11.86
C GLU A 394 -22.57 8.78 11.74
N ASP A 395 -22.41 9.95 11.10
CA ASP A 395 -23.52 10.88 10.84
C ASP A 395 -24.56 10.25 9.90
N LEU A 396 -24.09 9.56 8.85
CA LEU A 396 -24.93 8.78 7.95
C LEU A 396 -25.73 7.73 8.72
N VAL A 397 -25.07 6.88 9.50
CA VAL A 397 -25.73 5.82 10.27
C VAL A 397 -26.72 6.39 11.30
N SER A 398 -26.37 7.49 11.96
CA SER A 398 -27.26 8.20 12.88
C SER A 398 -28.53 8.70 12.18
N THR A 399 -28.38 9.25 10.97
CA THR A 399 -29.52 9.71 10.15
C THR A 399 -30.43 8.54 9.78
N LEU A 400 -29.86 7.41 9.36
CA LEU A 400 -30.64 6.20 9.06
C LEU A 400 -31.36 5.65 10.29
N ALA A 401 -30.73 5.70 11.47
CA ALA A 401 -31.36 5.33 12.73
C ALA A 401 -32.57 6.21 13.07
N GLN A 402 -32.44 7.53 12.88
CA GLN A 402 -33.54 8.49 13.07
C GLN A 402 -34.71 8.21 12.11
N VAL A 403 -34.41 7.93 10.83
CA VAL A 403 -35.44 7.54 9.85
C VAL A 403 -36.16 6.28 10.31
N ARG A 404 -35.43 5.24 10.72
CA ARG A 404 -36.01 3.99 11.26
C ARG A 404 -36.86 4.24 12.50
N ASP A 405 -36.42 5.12 13.39
CA ASP A 405 -37.15 5.48 14.62
C ASP A 405 -38.41 6.31 14.37
N SER A 406 -38.52 6.95 13.22
CA SER A 406 -39.76 7.61 12.78
C SER A 406 -40.83 6.64 12.26
N LEU A 407 -40.49 5.37 11.98
CA LEU A 407 -41.41 4.40 11.39
C LEU A 407 -42.35 3.77 12.44
N PRO A 408 -43.60 3.45 12.08
CA PRO A 408 -44.48 2.62 12.91
C PRO A 408 -43.86 1.24 13.19
N ALA A 409 -44.15 0.66 14.36
CA ALA A 409 -43.55 -0.61 14.80
C ALA A 409 -43.71 -1.76 13.78
N GLY A 410 -44.87 -1.86 13.12
CA GLY A 410 -45.11 -2.89 12.10
C GLY A 410 -44.20 -2.79 10.87
N SER A 411 -43.83 -1.58 10.46
CA SER A 411 -42.93 -1.34 9.33
C SER A 411 -41.47 -1.67 9.64
N ARG A 412 -41.11 -1.81 10.92
CA ARG A 412 -39.74 -2.15 11.37
C ARG A 412 -39.43 -3.65 11.26
N ILE A 413 -40.45 -4.52 11.23
CA ILE A 413 -40.27 -5.99 11.30
C ILE A 413 -39.57 -6.54 10.04
N ARG A 414 -39.89 -6.00 8.86
CA ARG A 414 -39.28 -6.36 7.57
C ARG A 414 -38.61 -5.16 6.92
N LEU A 415 -37.86 -4.40 7.74
CA LEU A 415 -37.07 -3.27 7.29
C LEU A 415 -35.74 -3.76 6.72
N GLY A 416 -35.39 -3.28 5.52
CA GLY A 416 -34.05 -3.42 4.94
C GLY A 416 -33.45 -2.05 4.66
N ILE A 417 -32.13 -2.00 4.56
CA ILE A 417 -31.41 -0.82 4.09
C ILE A 417 -30.72 -1.19 2.79
N LEU A 418 -31.06 -0.52 1.70
CA LEU A 418 -30.41 -0.67 0.41
C LEU A 418 -29.42 0.48 0.23
N ALA A 419 -28.14 0.15 0.17
CA ALA A 419 -27.03 1.09 0.01
C ALA A 419 -26.43 0.99 -1.40
N GLU A 420 -26.03 2.12 -1.94
CA GLU A 420 -25.52 2.25 -3.30
C GLU A 420 -24.05 1.83 -3.39
N ASN A 421 -23.23 2.07 -2.37
CA ASN A 421 -21.81 1.71 -2.41
C ASN A 421 -21.30 0.97 -1.18
N TYR A 422 -20.11 0.39 -1.31
CA TYR A 422 -19.44 -0.45 -0.33
C TYR A 422 -19.01 0.33 0.91
N GLY A 423 -18.80 1.65 0.79
CA GLY A 423 -18.53 2.54 1.91
C GLY A 423 -19.75 2.65 2.81
N GLU A 424 -20.92 2.97 2.23
CA GLU A 424 -22.20 3.00 2.93
C GLU A 424 -22.52 1.63 3.57
N VAL A 425 -22.40 0.53 2.81
CA VAL A 425 -22.64 -0.83 3.32
C VAL A 425 -21.77 -1.12 4.52
N GLY A 426 -20.46 -0.88 4.42
CA GLY A 426 -19.52 -1.16 5.50
C GLY A 426 -19.74 -0.25 6.71
N ALA A 427 -20.10 1.03 6.51
CA ALA A 427 -20.46 1.95 7.59
C ALA A 427 -21.71 1.46 8.34
N ILE A 428 -22.78 1.13 7.61
CA ILE A 428 -24.02 0.63 8.20
C ILE A 428 -23.77 -0.68 8.95
N ASN A 429 -22.98 -1.60 8.40
CA ASN A 429 -22.70 -2.87 9.06
C ASN A 429 -21.71 -2.76 10.24
N LEU A 430 -20.89 -1.71 10.28
CA LEU A 430 -20.00 -1.41 11.40
C LEU A 430 -20.74 -0.70 12.55
N TYR A 431 -21.40 0.42 12.25
CA TYR A 431 -22.00 1.30 13.26
C TYR A 431 -23.48 1.00 13.50
N GLY A 432 -24.22 0.55 12.50
CA GLY A 432 -25.66 0.30 12.59
C GLY A 432 -26.12 -0.68 13.69
N PRO A 433 -25.37 -1.75 14.04
CA PRO A 433 -25.77 -2.66 15.11
C PRO A 433 -25.98 -1.98 16.47
N SER A 434 -25.17 -0.98 16.83
CA SER A 434 -25.35 -0.25 18.10
C SER A 434 -26.63 0.59 18.11
N HIS A 435 -27.10 0.98 16.92
CA HIS A 435 -28.35 1.69 16.73
C HIS A 435 -29.54 0.75 16.51
N GLY A 436 -29.35 -0.57 16.42
CA GLY A 436 -30.42 -1.53 16.10
C GLY A 436 -30.90 -1.47 14.65
N LEU A 437 -30.03 -1.05 13.72
CA LEU A 437 -30.30 -1.10 12.29
C LEU A 437 -30.08 -2.52 11.74
N PRO A 438 -30.86 -2.94 10.72
CA PRO A 438 -30.57 -4.17 9.98
C PRO A 438 -29.26 -4.02 9.20
N ARG A 439 -28.68 -5.14 8.76
CA ARG A 439 -27.54 -5.11 7.84
C ARG A 439 -27.94 -4.48 6.51
N ALA A 440 -27.01 -3.73 5.93
CA ALA A 440 -27.16 -3.17 4.60
C ALA A 440 -27.10 -4.24 3.50
N ILE A 441 -27.85 -3.99 2.44
CA ILE A 441 -27.94 -4.77 1.22
C ILE A 441 -27.42 -3.89 0.08
N SER A 442 -26.67 -4.45 -0.87
CA SER A 442 -26.23 -3.72 -2.05
C SER A 442 -25.98 -4.65 -3.22
N GLY A 443 -26.23 -4.14 -4.43
CA GLY A 443 -25.92 -4.80 -5.69
C GLY A 443 -24.47 -4.65 -6.13
N GLU A 444 -23.67 -3.92 -5.36
CA GLU A 444 -22.32 -3.56 -5.74
C GLU A 444 -21.29 -4.61 -5.29
N ASN A 445 -20.38 -4.97 -6.19
CA ASN A 445 -19.22 -5.80 -5.91
C ASN A 445 -19.58 -7.09 -5.13
N SER A 446 -18.82 -7.44 -4.09
CA SER A 446 -19.02 -8.64 -3.27
C SER A 446 -20.28 -8.59 -2.41
N SER A 447 -20.98 -7.44 -2.32
CA SER A 447 -22.24 -7.35 -1.56
C SER A 447 -23.38 -8.07 -2.24
N TRP A 448 -23.38 -8.10 -3.59
CA TRP A 448 -24.42 -8.77 -4.37
C TRP A 448 -24.50 -10.28 -4.09
N GLU A 449 -23.35 -10.95 -3.91
CA GLU A 449 -23.29 -12.37 -3.60
C GLU A 449 -23.88 -12.72 -2.22
N ARG A 450 -24.02 -11.72 -1.34
CA ARG A 450 -24.55 -11.90 0.03
C ARG A 450 -26.08 -11.86 0.09
N GLY A 451 -26.72 -11.44 -1.00
CA GLY A 451 -28.17 -11.42 -1.15
C GLY A 451 -28.87 -10.29 -0.39
N TYR A 452 -30.20 -10.26 -0.55
CA TYR A 452 -31.09 -9.27 0.07
C TYR A 452 -31.76 -9.75 1.38
N GLY A 453 -31.36 -10.90 1.89
CA GLY A 453 -31.91 -11.52 3.10
C GLY A 453 -33.16 -12.38 2.89
N ASP A 454 -33.41 -13.29 3.83
CA ASP A 454 -34.57 -14.19 3.88
C ASP A 454 -35.17 -14.17 5.30
N PRO A 455 -36.43 -13.71 5.50
CA PRO A 455 -37.37 -13.23 4.48
C PRO A 455 -36.99 -11.85 3.92
N ALA A 456 -37.33 -11.62 2.65
CA ALA A 456 -37.01 -10.37 1.96
C ALA A 456 -37.57 -9.11 2.67
N PRO A 457 -36.98 -7.92 2.55
CA PRO A 457 -37.58 -6.70 3.11
C PRO A 457 -38.92 -6.33 2.45
N ARG A 458 -39.80 -5.64 3.19
CA ARG A 458 -41.05 -5.01 2.66
C ARG A 458 -41.03 -3.50 2.76
N THR A 459 -40.21 -2.97 3.65
CA THR A 459 -39.96 -1.54 3.79
C THR A 459 -38.46 -1.33 3.63
N LEU A 460 -38.09 -0.37 2.80
CA LEU A 460 -36.69 -0.08 2.48
C LEU A 460 -36.37 1.36 2.83
N ILE A 461 -35.25 1.53 3.55
CA ILE A 461 -34.52 2.79 3.52
C ILE A 461 -33.49 2.64 2.40
N ILE A 462 -33.58 3.49 1.38
CA ILE A 462 -32.70 3.46 0.21
C ILE A 462 -31.80 4.69 0.29
N VAL A 463 -30.49 4.49 0.26
CA VAL A 463 -29.48 5.56 0.40
C VAL A 463 -28.53 5.56 -0.81
N GLY A 464 -28.11 6.75 -1.22
CA GLY A 464 -27.09 6.93 -2.26
C GLY A 464 -27.57 6.87 -3.70
N PHE A 465 -28.80 6.37 -3.93
CA PHE A 465 -29.33 6.22 -5.28
C PHE A 465 -29.97 7.50 -5.85
N PRO A 466 -29.80 7.78 -7.16
CA PRO A 466 -30.54 8.83 -7.85
C PRO A 466 -32.05 8.59 -7.78
N ARG A 467 -32.83 9.69 -7.66
CA ARG A 467 -34.29 9.65 -7.62
C ARG A 467 -34.90 8.82 -8.75
N ASP A 468 -34.45 9.02 -9.99
CA ASP A 468 -35.02 8.34 -11.15
C ASP A 468 -34.86 6.82 -11.06
N PHE A 469 -33.72 6.35 -10.53
CA PHE A 469 -33.52 4.92 -10.27
C PHE A 469 -34.48 4.40 -9.21
N VAL A 470 -34.63 5.13 -8.10
CA VAL A 470 -35.49 4.74 -6.98
C VAL A 470 -36.95 4.68 -7.41
N GLU A 471 -37.45 5.74 -8.05
CA GLU A 471 -38.84 5.84 -8.50
C GLU A 471 -39.15 4.87 -9.64
N ALA A 472 -38.17 4.50 -10.48
CA ALA A 472 -38.35 3.47 -11.49
C ALA A 472 -38.54 2.07 -10.88
N ASN A 473 -37.73 1.72 -9.88
CA ASN A 473 -37.60 0.33 -9.41
C ASN A 473 -38.45 -0.03 -8.18
N PHE A 474 -38.86 0.94 -7.36
CA PHE A 474 -39.49 0.67 -6.06
C PHE A 474 -40.87 1.30 -5.92
N GLU A 475 -41.71 0.69 -5.08
CA GLU A 475 -43.06 1.17 -4.79
C GLU A 475 -43.07 2.30 -3.76
N SER A 476 -44.02 3.23 -3.88
CA SER A 476 -44.37 4.22 -2.84
C SER A 476 -43.18 4.99 -2.23
N CYS A 477 -42.22 5.40 -3.06
CA CYS A 477 -41.02 6.09 -2.61
C CYS A 477 -41.27 7.55 -2.23
N ARG A 478 -40.65 7.98 -1.13
CA ARG A 478 -40.60 9.39 -0.73
C ARG A 478 -39.21 9.72 -0.19
N LEU A 479 -38.74 10.92 -0.49
CA LEU A 479 -37.53 11.47 0.13
C LEU A 479 -37.83 11.76 1.60
N VAL A 480 -37.02 11.24 2.52
CA VAL A 480 -37.24 11.37 3.97
C VAL A 480 -36.10 12.06 4.71
N ALA A 481 -34.89 12.01 4.18
CA ALA A 481 -33.73 12.68 4.74
C ALA A 481 -32.69 12.96 3.65
N GLN A 482 -31.70 13.76 4.00
CA GLN A 482 -30.49 13.94 3.21
C GLN A 482 -29.27 13.74 4.11
N ASN A 483 -28.28 13.03 3.60
CA ASN A 483 -27.03 12.78 4.28
C ASN A 483 -26.19 14.06 4.30
N THR A 484 -25.60 14.32 5.46
CA THR A 484 -24.69 15.43 5.73
C THR A 484 -23.66 14.96 6.74
N ASN A 485 -22.59 15.72 6.94
CA ASN A 485 -21.69 15.48 8.07
C ASN A 485 -21.49 16.73 8.90
N ALA A 486 -21.33 16.54 10.22
CA ALA A 486 -21.21 17.62 11.19
C ALA A 486 -19.97 18.53 10.94
N LEU A 487 -19.00 18.02 10.19
CA LEU A 487 -17.74 18.70 9.88
C LEU A 487 -17.80 19.57 8.62
N GLY A 488 -18.92 19.56 7.89
CA GLY A 488 -19.10 20.34 6.66
C GLY A 488 -18.14 19.95 5.53
N VAL A 489 -17.61 18.72 5.55
CA VAL A 489 -16.73 18.20 4.51
C VAL A 489 -17.57 17.82 3.29
N VAL A 490 -17.15 18.26 2.11
CA VAL A 490 -17.82 17.94 0.86
C VAL A 490 -17.20 16.67 0.27
N ASN A 491 -17.99 15.60 0.23
CA ASN A 491 -17.66 14.32 -0.40
C ASN A 491 -18.88 13.77 -1.17
N GLU A 492 -18.67 12.65 -1.86
CA GLU A 492 -19.67 11.97 -2.70
C GLU A 492 -21.00 11.75 -1.94
N GLU A 493 -20.92 11.34 -0.68
CA GLU A 493 -22.06 11.05 0.21
C GLU A 493 -22.84 12.29 0.65
N THR A 494 -22.26 13.48 0.53
CA THR A 494 -22.94 14.76 0.83
C THR A 494 -23.40 15.52 -0.41
N THR A 495 -22.99 15.08 -1.60
CA THR A 495 -23.33 15.74 -2.86
C THR A 495 -24.16 14.84 -3.75
N GLU A 496 -23.52 13.85 -4.37
CA GLU A 496 -24.09 13.02 -5.44
C GLU A 496 -24.99 11.92 -4.86
N ARG A 497 -24.65 11.43 -3.66
CA ARG A 497 -25.30 10.31 -2.97
C ARG A 497 -26.07 10.73 -1.72
N ARG A 498 -26.46 12.00 -1.64
CA ARG A 498 -27.02 12.57 -0.41
C ARG A 498 -28.43 12.10 -0.08
N ASP A 499 -29.25 11.71 -1.06
CA ASP A 499 -30.69 11.54 -0.84
C ASP A 499 -31.00 10.20 -0.16
N ILE A 500 -31.87 10.23 0.85
CA ILE A 500 -32.35 9.04 1.57
C ILE A 500 -33.86 8.91 1.36
N PHE A 501 -34.28 7.79 0.78
CA PHE A 501 -35.66 7.48 0.46
C PHE A 501 -36.23 6.42 1.39
N LEU A 502 -37.54 6.52 1.66
CA LEU A 502 -38.33 5.43 2.23
C LEU A 502 -39.23 4.88 1.15
N CYS A 503 -39.13 3.58 0.87
CA CYS A 503 -39.84 2.90 -0.20
C CYS A 503 -40.48 1.58 0.29
N GLY A 504 -41.41 1.08 -0.51
CA GLY A 504 -41.89 -0.30 -0.50
C GLY A 504 -40.93 -1.26 -1.23
N PRO A 505 -41.37 -2.49 -1.50
CA PRO A 505 -40.55 -3.50 -2.19
C PRO A 505 -40.28 -3.11 -3.67
N PRO A 506 -39.34 -3.81 -4.34
CA PRO A 506 -39.13 -3.65 -5.77
C PRO A 506 -40.41 -3.99 -6.56
N LYS A 507 -40.77 -3.16 -7.54
CA LYS A 507 -41.96 -3.33 -8.38
C LYS A 507 -41.96 -4.65 -9.17
N ALA A 508 -40.77 -5.10 -9.58
CA ALA A 508 -40.59 -6.37 -10.29
C ALA A 508 -40.57 -7.58 -9.34
N GLY A 509 -40.61 -7.37 -8.03
CA GLY A 509 -40.37 -8.38 -7.01
C GLY A 509 -38.87 -8.65 -6.78
N TRP A 510 -38.53 -9.10 -5.57
CA TRP A 510 -37.14 -9.30 -5.14
C TRP A 510 -36.32 -10.24 -6.02
N PRO A 511 -36.79 -11.44 -6.41
CA PRO A 511 -35.97 -12.36 -7.20
C PRO A 511 -35.61 -11.82 -8.59
N GLN A 512 -36.52 -11.08 -9.23
CA GLN A 512 -36.26 -10.46 -10.53
C GLN A 512 -35.35 -9.25 -10.39
N PHE A 513 -35.66 -8.34 -9.45
CA PHE A 513 -34.83 -7.17 -9.19
C PHE A 513 -33.38 -7.56 -8.88
N TRP A 514 -33.16 -8.51 -7.97
CA TRP A 514 -31.81 -8.89 -7.56
C TRP A 514 -30.97 -9.49 -8.67
N ARG A 515 -31.59 -10.26 -9.58
CA ARG A 515 -30.90 -10.86 -10.73
C ARG A 515 -30.29 -9.80 -11.64
N ASP A 516 -30.97 -8.67 -11.80
CA ASP A 516 -30.59 -7.60 -12.72
C ASP A 516 -29.84 -6.46 -12.00
N PHE A 517 -29.67 -6.56 -10.68
CA PHE A 517 -29.10 -5.52 -9.82
C PHE A 517 -27.68 -5.86 -9.35
N GLN A 518 -26.83 -6.33 -10.26
CA GLN A 518 -25.39 -6.49 -10.01
C GLN A 518 -24.61 -5.41 -10.77
N TYR A 519 -23.73 -4.68 -10.09
CA TYR A 519 -22.87 -3.68 -10.72
C TYR A 519 -21.51 -3.55 -10.03
N TYR A 520 -20.59 -2.87 -10.72
CA TYR A 520 -19.26 -2.52 -10.25
C TYR A 520 -19.14 -1.00 -10.14
N ALA A 521 -18.40 -0.51 -9.15
CA ALA A 521 -18.06 0.90 -9.01
C ALA A 521 -16.59 1.08 -8.62
#